data_AF-A0A8U0RQW7-F1
#
_entry.id   AF-A0A8U0RQW7-F1
#
_cell.length_a   1.000
_cell.length_b   1.000
_cell.length_c   1.000
_cell.angle_alpha   90.00
_cell.angle_beta   90.00
_cell.angle_gamma   90.00
#
_symmetry.space_group_name_H-M   'P 1'
#
loop_
_entity.id
_entity.type
_entity.pdbx_description
1 polymer ?
#
loop_
_entity_poly.entity_id
_entity_poly.type
_entity_poly.pdbx_seq_one_letter_code
_entity_poly.pdbx_strand_id
1 'polypeptide(L)'
;MRRTRRPRFVLMNKMDDLNLHYRFLNWRRRIREIREVRAFRYQERFKHILVDGDTLSYHGNSGEVGCYVASRPLTKDSNYFEVGSTIMPMSPDGLFPAVGMHSLGEEVRLHLNAELGREDDSVMMVDSYEDEWGRLHDVRVCGTLLEYLGKGKSIVDVGLAQARHPLSTRSHYFEVEIVDPGEKCYIALGLARKDYPKNRHPGWSRGSVAYHADDGKIFHGSGVGDPFGPRCYKGDIMGCGIMFPRDYILDSEGDSDDSCDTVILSPTARAVRNVRNVMYLHQEGEEEEEEEEEEEDGEEIEQEHEGRKVVVFFTRNGKIIGKKDAVVPSGGFFPTIGMLSCGEKVKVDLHPLSG
;
A
#
# COMPACT_ATOMS: atom_id res chain seq x y z
N MET A 1 -7.71 -55.81 -65.89
CA MET A 1 -7.45 -55.67 -64.44
C MET A 1 -6.34 -54.65 -64.20
N ARG A 2 -6.60 -53.75 -63.25
CA ARG A 2 -5.69 -52.84 -62.49
C ARG A 2 -4.90 -51.74 -63.23
N ARG A 3 -5.48 -50.54 -63.14
CA ARG A 3 -4.91 -49.20 -63.39
C ARG A 3 -3.84 -48.83 -62.35
N THR A 4 -2.76 -48.23 -62.82
CA THR A 4 -1.78 -47.43 -62.07
C THR A 4 -2.39 -46.11 -61.56
N ARG A 5 -2.19 -45.74 -60.29
CA ARG A 5 -2.52 -44.41 -59.75
C ARG A 5 -1.24 -43.71 -59.27
N ARG A 6 -1.02 -42.48 -59.76
CA ARG A 6 -0.04 -41.49 -59.30
C ARG A 6 -0.42 -40.95 -57.91
N PRO A 7 0.51 -40.53 -57.04
CA PRO A 7 0.19 -39.66 -55.92
C PRO A 7 0.02 -38.21 -56.41
N ARG A 8 -0.99 -37.53 -55.88
CA ARG A 8 -1.25 -36.10 -56.07
C ARG A 8 -0.21 -35.27 -55.31
N PHE A 9 0.35 -34.27 -55.98
CA PHE A 9 0.99 -33.13 -55.33
C PHE A 9 -0.05 -32.38 -54.49
N VAL A 10 0.23 -32.17 -53.21
CA VAL A 10 -0.46 -31.19 -52.36
C VAL A 10 0.40 -29.93 -52.36
N LEU A 11 -0.08 -28.89 -53.06
CA LEU A 11 0.34 -27.51 -52.86
C LEU A 11 -0.25 -27.05 -51.52
N MET A 12 0.59 -26.70 -50.55
CA MET A 12 0.14 -25.98 -49.37
C MET A 12 1.17 -24.90 -48.99
N ASN A 13 0.68 -23.67 -49.11
CA ASN A 13 1.01 -22.43 -48.39
C ASN A 13 2.40 -21.77 -48.53
N LYS A 14 2.56 -21.01 -49.62
CA LYS A 14 3.51 -19.87 -49.69
C LYS A 14 2.92 -18.55 -49.16
N MET A 15 1.62 -18.47 -48.89
CA MET A 15 0.95 -17.23 -48.44
C MET A 15 1.17 -16.91 -46.95
N ASP A 16 1.37 -17.93 -46.11
CA ASP A 16 1.52 -17.73 -44.64
C ASP A 16 2.90 -17.14 -44.28
N ASP A 17 3.96 -17.51 -45.02
CA ASP A 17 5.33 -17.02 -44.79
C ASP A 17 5.49 -15.53 -45.14
N LEU A 18 4.82 -15.05 -46.19
CA LEU A 18 4.81 -13.63 -46.56
C LEU A 18 4.14 -12.78 -45.48
N ASN A 19 3.05 -13.27 -44.90
CA ASN A 19 2.32 -12.57 -43.85
C ASN A 19 3.13 -12.54 -42.53
N LEU A 20 3.86 -13.62 -42.21
CA LEU A 20 4.77 -13.67 -41.07
C LEU A 20 5.96 -12.71 -41.23
N HIS A 21 6.53 -12.63 -42.44
CA HIS A 21 7.63 -11.74 -42.76
C HIS A 21 7.23 -10.26 -42.65
N TYR A 22 6.07 -9.87 -43.18
CA TYR A 22 5.53 -8.51 -43.03
C TYR A 22 5.22 -8.16 -41.57
N ARG A 23 4.70 -9.10 -40.78
CA ARG A 23 4.51 -8.92 -39.33
C ARG A 23 5.84 -8.72 -38.60
N PHE A 24 6.89 -9.44 -38.97
CA PHE A 24 8.23 -9.31 -38.38
C PHE A 24 8.91 -7.97 -38.74
N LEU A 25 8.78 -7.53 -39.98
CA LEU A 25 9.27 -6.21 -40.42
C LEU A 25 8.53 -5.06 -39.72
N ASN A 26 7.21 -5.17 -39.57
CA ASN A 26 6.40 -4.20 -38.85
C ASN A 26 6.73 -4.19 -37.35
N TRP A 27 6.99 -5.35 -36.75
CA TRP A 27 7.47 -5.47 -35.37
C TRP A 27 8.83 -4.79 -35.17
N ARG A 28 9.79 -5.00 -36.07
CA ARG A 28 11.12 -4.36 -36.00
C ARG A 28 11.07 -2.85 -36.21
N ARG A 29 10.21 -2.34 -37.12
CA ARG A 29 9.96 -0.90 -37.26
C ARG A 29 9.37 -0.31 -35.99
N ARG A 30 8.37 -0.97 -35.40
CA ARG A 30 7.71 -0.53 -34.17
C ARG A 30 8.65 -0.55 -32.97
N ILE A 31 9.55 -1.53 -32.86
CA ILE A 31 10.60 -1.53 -31.83
C ILE A 31 11.58 -0.38 -32.02
N ARG A 32 11.98 -0.09 -33.27
CA ARG A 32 12.87 1.04 -33.56
C ARG A 32 12.21 2.37 -33.22
N GLU A 33 10.95 2.55 -33.59
CA GLU A 33 10.12 3.71 -33.21
C GLU A 33 9.99 3.84 -31.68
N ILE A 34 9.72 2.74 -30.96
CA ILE A 34 9.65 2.75 -29.50
C ILE A 34 11.01 3.12 -28.87
N ARG A 35 12.11 2.61 -29.43
CA ARG A 35 13.46 2.94 -28.96
C ARG A 35 13.81 4.40 -29.23
N GLU A 36 13.46 4.94 -30.38
CA GLU A 36 13.65 6.36 -30.73
C GLU A 36 12.76 7.28 -29.88
N VAL A 37 11.50 6.91 -29.66
CA VAL A 37 10.57 7.64 -28.78
C VAL A 37 11.01 7.58 -27.31
N ARG A 38 11.54 6.44 -26.84
CA ARG A 38 12.13 6.33 -25.50
C ARG A 38 13.43 7.14 -25.39
N ALA A 39 14.29 7.12 -26.39
CA ALA A 39 15.53 7.90 -26.41
C ALA A 39 15.26 9.41 -26.32
N PHE A 40 14.16 9.90 -26.90
CA PHE A 40 13.75 11.31 -26.76
C PHE A 40 13.12 11.63 -25.39
N ARG A 41 12.44 10.66 -24.74
CA ARG A 41 11.85 10.86 -23.41
C ARG A 41 12.86 10.84 -22.26
N TYR A 42 14.01 10.18 -22.44
CA TYR A 42 15.02 10.00 -21.40
C TYR A 42 16.28 10.82 -21.67
N GLN A 43 16.12 12.11 -21.97
CA GLN A 43 17.24 13.06 -22.06
C GLN A 43 17.25 13.97 -20.84
N GLU A 44 18.44 14.33 -20.38
CA GLU A 44 18.61 15.36 -19.36
C GLU A 44 18.12 16.70 -19.89
N ARG A 45 17.40 17.45 -19.06
CA ARG A 45 16.90 18.77 -19.41
C ARG A 45 17.31 19.73 -18.33
N PHE A 46 18.01 20.79 -18.72
CA PHE A 46 18.45 21.80 -17.78
C PHE A 46 18.34 23.20 -18.38
N LYS A 47 18.11 24.18 -17.52
CA LYS A 47 17.98 25.59 -17.86
C LYS A 47 18.63 26.42 -16.77
N HIS A 48 19.50 27.35 -17.14
CA HIS A 48 20.27 28.16 -16.19
C HIS A 48 21.10 27.32 -15.18
N ILE A 49 21.35 26.04 -15.49
CA ILE A 49 22.28 25.13 -14.81
C ILE A 49 23.33 24.62 -15.82
N LEU A 50 24.58 24.50 -15.41
CA LEU A 50 25.65 23.75 -16.08
C LEU A 50 25.79 22.38 -15.42
N VAL A 51 25.94 21.33 -16.22
CA VAL A 51 26.12 19.94 -15.77
C VAL A 51 27.53 19.50 -16.13
N ASP A 52 28.35 19.20 -15.13
CA ASP A 52 29.70 18.62 -15.29
C ASP A 52 29.80 17.34 -14.46
N GLY A 53 29.58 16.20 -15.12
CA GLY A 53 29.41 14.91 -14.44
C GLY A 53 28.28 14.97 -13.43
N ASP A 54 28.60 14.72 -12.17
CA ASP A 54 27.66 14.75 -11.04
C ASP A 54 27.51 16.15 -10.41
N THR A 55 28.18 17.16 -10.96
CA THR A 55 28.17 18.53 -10.42
C THR A 55 27.19 19.41 -11.20
N LEU A 56 26.20 19.95 -10.49
CA LEU A 56 25.28 20.97 -11.01
C LEU A 56 25.71 22.34 -10.51
N SER A 57 25.96 23.29 -11.43
CA SER A 57 26.31 24.67 -11.07
C SER A 57 25.35 25.68 -11.71
N TYR A 58 24.91 26.66 -10.94
CA TYR A 58 24.02 27.72 -11.44
C TYR A 58 24.80 28.71 -12.30
N HIS A 59 24.24 29.07 -13.46
CA HIS A 59 24.83 30.05 -14.38
C HIS A 59 23.81 31.08 -14.90
N GLY A 60 22.68 31.24 -14.21
CA GLY A 60 21.69 32.27 -14.52
C GLY A 60 22.04 33.65 -13.93
N ASN A 61 21.29 34.67 -14.33
CA ASN A 61 21.40 36.02 -13.78
C ASN A 61 20.51 36.19 -12.54
N SER A 62 20.77 37.20 -11.70
CA SER A 62 19.95 37.50 -10.52
C SER A 62 18.48 37.70 -10.91
N GLY A 63 17.62 36.75 -10.53
CA GLY A 63 16.17 36.76 -10.81
C GLY A 63 15.66 35.58 -11.66
N GLU A 64 16.54 34.76 -12.24
CA GLU A 64 16.13 33.58 -13.03
C GLU A 64 16.25 32.29 -12.21
N VAL A 65 15.30 31.36 -12.37
CA VAL A 65 15.33 30.06 -11.69
C VAL A 65 16.15 29.06 -12.50
N GLY A 66 17.13 28.43 -11.84
CA GLY A 66 17.84 27.26 -12.35
C GLY A 66 16.99 26.00 -12.22
N CYS A 67 16.93 25.20 -13.26
CA CYS A 67 16.19 23.95 -13.26
C CYS A 67 17.03 22.85 -13.90
N TYR A 68 17.10 21.69 -13.26
CA TYR A 68 17.68 20.46 -13.78
C TYR A 68 16.64 19.34 -13.63
N VAL A 69 16.46 18.55 -14.67
CA VAL A 69 15.60 17.38 -14.69
C VAL A 69 16.41 16.21 -15.22
N ALA A 70 16.60 15.21 -14.37
CA ALA A 70 17.35 13.99 -14.69
C ALA A 70 16.73 13.25 -15.89
N SER A 71 17.57 12.52 -16.61
CA SER A 71 17.17 11.75 -17.78
C SER A 71 16.25 10.57 -17.45
N ARG A 72 16.22 10.08 -16.20
CA ARG A 72 15.42 8.92 -15.80
C ARG A 72 14.59 9.24 -14.55
N PRO A 73 13.33 8.77 -14.49
CA PRO A 73 12.56 8.82 -13.25
C PRO A 73 13.16 7.87 -12.22
N LEU A 74 12.90 8.13 -10.95
CA LEU A 74 13.21 7.19 -9.86
C LEU A 74 12.50 5.86 -10.11
N THR A 75 13.18 4.77 -9.79
CA THR A 75 12.65 3.39 -9.90
C THR A 75 12.62 2.74 -8.51
N LYS A 76 12.00 1.56 -8.37
CA LYS A 76 12.03 0.83 -7.08
C LYS A 76 13.46 0.54 -6.61
N ASP A 77 14.36 0.22 -7.53
CA ASP A 77 15.76 -0.12 -7.21
C ASP A 77 16.69 1.11 -7.08
N SER A 78 16.22 2.27 -7.53
CA SER A 78 16.92 3.56 -7.47
C SER A 78 15.90 4.63 -7.09
N ASN A 79 15.38 4.52 -5.87
CA ASN A 79 14.23 5.27 -5.36
C ASN A 79 14.61 6.58 -4.65
N TYR A 80 15.89 6.89 -4.58
CA TYR A 80 16.40 8.14 -4.01
C TYR A 80 17.49 8.74 -4.89
N PHE A 81 17.76 10.03 -4.72
CA PHE A 81 18.92 10.71 -5.28
C PHE A 81 19.55 11.56 -4.17
N GLU A 82 20.88 11.63 -4.15
CA GLU A 82 21.61 12.42 -3.16
C GLU A 82 22.06 13.74 -3.79
N VAL A 83 21.76 14.85 -3.11
CA VAL A 83 22.39 16.14 -3.40
C VAL A 83 23.58 16.27 -2.45
N GLY A 84 24.79 16.04 -2.97
CA GLY A 84 25.99 15.94 -2.15
C GLY A 84 26.24 17.17 -1.27
N SER A 85 26.73 16.95 -0.05
CA SER A 85 27.26 18.01 0.80
C SER A 85 28.69 18.36 0.36
N THR A 86 28.94 19.62 -0.01
CA THR A 86 30.32 20.07 -0.25
C THR A 86 31.01 20.35 1.08
N ILE A 87 32.24 19.87 1.24
CA ILE A 87 33.08 20.24 2.38
C ILE A 87 33.54 21.67 2.13
N MET A 88 32.94 22.63 2.84
CA MET A 88 33.41 24.01 2.83
C MET A 88 34.69 24.09 3.68
N PRO A 89 35.82 24.58 3.13
CA PRO A 89 36.98 24.89 3.97
C PRO A 89 36.55 25.97 4.97
N MET A 90 36.47 25.59 6.23
CA MET A 90 36.08 26.50 7.31
C MET A 90 37.08 27.66 7.38
N SER A 91 36.57 28.89 7.36
CA SER A 91 37.35 30.06 7.78
C SER A 91 37.89 29.80 9.20
N PRO A 92 39.09 30.29 9.56
CA PRO A 92 39.62 30.18 10.93
C PRO A 92 38.64 30.69 11.99
N ASP A 93 37.79 31.64 11.60
CA ASP A 93 36.78 32.28 12.46
C ASP A 93 35.40 31.59 12.42
N GLY A 94 35.26 30.48 11.68
CA GLY A 94 34.01 29.74 11.51
C GLY A 94 33.04 30.36 10.47
N LEU A 95 31.83 29.83 10.41
CA LEU A 95 30.72 30.36 9.62
C LEU A 95 29.74 31.09 10.53
N PHE A 96 29.23 32.23 10.05
CA PHE A 96 28.25 33.04 10.79
C PHE A 96 26.85 32.85 10.22
N PRO A 97 25.80 32.79 11.05
CA PRO A 97 24.42 32.80 10.58
C PRO A 97 24.15 34.07 9.74
N ALA A 98 23.60 33.89 8.54
CA ALA A 98 23.27 34.99 7.65
C ALA A 98 21.84 34.84 7.14
N VAL A 99 21.10 35.96 7.06
CA VAL A 99 19.76 36.04 6.49
C VAL A 99 19.78 37.06 5.36
N GLY A 100 19.30 36.64 4.19
CA GLY A 100 19.04 37.53 3.06
C GLY A 100 17.57 37.91 3.01
N MET A 101 17.30 39.20 2.77
CA MET A 101 15.95 39.74 2.58
C MET A 101 15.98 40.55 1.28
N HIS A 102 14.88 40.55 0.54
CA HIS A 102 14.82 41.12 -0.80
C HIS A 102 13.69 42.16 -0.95
N SER A 103 12.60 42.02 -0.19
CA SER A 103 11.37 42.79 -0.41
C SER A 103 11.03 43.70 0.76
N LEU A 104 10.37 44.81 0.43
CA LEU A 104 9.97 45.83 1.41
C LEU A 104 8.78 45.30 2.23
N GLY A 105 8.96 45.20 3.56
CA GLY A 105 7.97 44.66 4.49
C GLY A 105 8.28 43.25 5.02
N GLU A 106 9.38 42.63 4.56
CA GLU A 106 9.89 41.40 5.17
C GLU A 106 10.40 41.70 6.60
N GLU A 107 10.11 40.81 7.55
CA GLU A 107 10.61 40.86 8.92
C GLU A 107 10.99 39.44 9.37
N VAL A 108 12.16 39.28 9.97
CA VAL A 108 12.66 37.98 10.45
C VAL A 108 13.07 38.10 11.91
N ARG A 109 12.53 37.22 12.76
CA ARG A 109 12.94 37.08 14.16
C ARG A 109 13.96 35.96 14.29
N LEU A 110 15.17 36.31 14.74
CA LEU A 110 16.28 35.37 14.88
C LEU A 110 16.46 34.95 16.34
N HIS A 111 16.46 33.63 16.57
CA HIS A 111 16.80 33.00 17.85
C HIS A 111 18.12 32.26 17.70
N LEU A 112 19.23 32.95 17.98
CA LEU A 112 20.59 32.41 17.78
C LEU A 112 21.03 31.38 18.83
N ASN A 113 20.29 31.30 19.94
CA ASN A 113 20.57 30.39 21.06
C ASN A 113 19.41 29.39 21.28
N ALA A 114 18.75 28.98 20.20
CA ALA A 114 17.73 27.94 20.31
C ALA A 114 18.42 26.60 20.63
N GLU A 115 18.15 26.06 21.82
CA GLU A 115 18.57 24.71 22.17
C GLU A 115 17.67 23.73 21.41
N LEU A 116 18.20 23.09 20.35
CA LEU A 116 17.57 21.90 19.81
C LEU A 116 17.61 20.84 20.92
N GLY A 117 16.43 20.52 21.46
CA GLY A 117 16.29 19.40 22.37
C GLY A 117 16.91 18.16 21.73
N ARG A 118 17.72 17.42 22.49
CA ARG A 118 18.33 16.15 22.09
C ARG A 118 17.29 15.02 22.05
N GLU A 119 16.15 15.28 21.44
CA GLU A 119 15.17 14.25 21.11
C GLU A 119 15.22 14.06 19.60
N ASP A 120 16.04 13.08 19.23
CA ASP A 120 16.02 12.33 17.98
C ASP A 120 16.14 13.15 16.68
N ASP A 121 17.29 12.99 16.01
CA ASP A 121 17.58 13.54 14.66
C ASP A 121 16.69 12.93 13.55
N SER A 122 15.50 12.42 13.89
CA SER A 122 14.54 11.77 12.98
C SER A 122 13.52 12.72 12.35
N VAL A 123 13.51 14.01 12.72
CA VAL A 123 12.47 14.97 12.27
C VAL A 123 12.99 15.99 11.24
N MET A 124 13.65 15.54 10.18
CA MET A 124 13.80 16.34 8.95
C MET A 124 13.47 15.54 7.68
N MET A 125 12.59 14.53 7.81
CA MET A 125 11.83 13.97 6.69
C MET A 125 10.41 14.51 6.83
N VAL A 126 10.03 15.51 6.01
CA VAL A 126 8.61 15.77 5.75
C VAL A 126 8.16 14.72 4.74
N ASP A 127 8.17 13.46 5.17
CA ASP A 127 7.32 12.46 4.55
C ASP A 127 5.92 12.82 5.05
N SER A 128 5.05 13.22 4.15
CA SER A 128 3.64 13.33 4.48
C SER A 128 3.17 11.93 4.87
N TYR A 129 3.21 11.57 6.17
CA TYR A 129 2.73 10.28 6.70
C TYR A 129 1.29 9.95 6.27
N GLU A 130 0.55 10.93 5.75
CA GLU A 130 -0.72 10.74 5.04
C GLU A 130 -0.62 9.74 3.87
N ASP A 131 0.52 9.67 3.18
CA ASP A 131 0.72 8.75 2.06
C ASP A 131 0.90 7.28 2.49
N GLU A 132 1.16 7.00 3.77
CA GLU A 132 1.23 5.64 4.29
C GLU A 132 -0.15 5.01 4.45
N TRP A 133 -1.20 5.84 4.55
CA TRP A 133 -2.58 5.38 4.69
C TRP A 133 -3.23 5.21 3.31
N GLY A 134 -3.86 4.05 3.12
CA GLY A 134 -4.59 3.73 1.89
C GLY A 134 -6.06 4.09 2.00
N ARG A 135 -6.65 3.92 3.18
CA ARG A 135 -8.08 4.11 3.42
C ARG A 135 -8.30 4.67 4.82
N LEU A 136 -9.04 5.79 4.88
CA LEU A 136 -9.42 6.47 6.11
C LEU A 136 -10.94 6.66 6.12
N HIS A 137 -11.56 6.47 7.28
CA HIS A 137 -12.99 6.69 7.51
C HIS A 137 -13.17 7.18 8.93
N ASP A 138 -13.79 8.35 9.13
CA ASP A 138 -14.03 8.94 10.46
C ASP A 138 -12.79 8.98 11.39
N VAL A 139 -11.61 9.11 10.77
CA VAL A 139 -10.31 9.26 11.42
C VAL A 139 -9.52 10.34 10.72
N ARG A 140 -8.83 11.18 11.48
CA ARG A 140 -7.87 12.17 10.97
C ARG A 140 -6.45 11.74 11.26
N VAL A 141 -5.57 11.94 10.28
CA VAL A 141 -4.12 11.75 10.40
C VAL A 141 -3.46 13.11 10.63
N CYS A 142 -2.52 13.18 11.57
CA CYS A 142 -1.70 14.36 11.85
C CYS A 142 -0.27 13.89 12.16
N GLY A 143 0.55 13.75 11.11
CA GLY A 143 1.83 13.05 11.22
C GLY A 143 1.60 11.57 11.57
N THR A 144 2.19 11.11 12.67
CA THR A 144 1.98 9.75 13.20
C THR A 144 0.75 9.60 14.10
N LEU A 145 0.04 10.71 14.39
CA LEU A 145 -1.14 10.69 15.24
C LEU A 145 -2.40 10.39 14.43
N LEU A 146 -3.18 9.42 14.90
CA LEU A 146 -4.56 9.18 14.46
C LEU A 146 -5.54 9.68 15.53
N GLU A 147 -6.57 10.38 15.09
CA GLU A 147 -7.64 10.89 15.95
C GLU A 147 -9.01 10.45 15.43
N TYR A 148 -9.84 9.87 16.31
CA TYR A 148 -11.21 9.52 15.97
C TYR A 148 -12.09 10.77 15.80
N LEU A 149 -12.85 10.82 14.69
CA LEU A 149 -13.76 11.91 14.34
C LEU A 149 -15.23 11.48 14.24
N GLY A 150 -15.52 10.19 14.42
CA GLY A 150 -16.89 9.67 14.29
C GLY A 150 -17.79 10.03 15.48
N LYS A 151 -19.05 9.60 15.39
CA LYS A 151 -20.08 9.92 16.39
C LYS A 151 -20.05 9.00 17.63
N GLY A 152 -19.55 7.78 17.48
CA GLY A 152 -19.46 6.77 18.54
C GLY A 152 -20.78 6.37 19.20
N LYS A 153 -21.91 6.47 18.49
CA LYS A 153 -23.25 6.21 19.05
C LYS A 153 -23.69 4.77 18.84
N SER A 154 -23.35 4.20 17.69
CA SER A 154 -23.68 2.83 17.30
C SER A 154 -22.43 2.04 16.95
N ILE A 155 -22.51 0.72 17.00
CA ILE A 155 -21.43 -0.21 16.63
C ILE A 155 -20.96 -0.06 15.17
N VAL A 156 -21.73 0.65 14.34
CA VAL A 156 -21.37 0.94 12.94
C VAL A 156 -20.63 2.28 12.76
N ASP A 157 -20.53 3.12 13.80
CA ASP A 157 -19.84 4.41 13.75
C ASP A 157 -18.31 4.26 13.85
N VAL A 158 -17.77 3.12 13.42
CA VAL A 158 -16.34 2.82 13.53
C VAL A 158 -15.55 3.74 12.61
N GLY A 159 -14.53 4.37 13.19
CA GLY A 159 -13.46 5.01 12.47
C GLY A 159 -12.41 3.97 12.09
N LEU A 160 -12.01 3.94 10.82
CA LEU A 160 -11.05 3.00 10.28
C LEU A 160 -9.86 3.73 9.69
N ALA A 161 -8.65 3.28 10.03
CA ALA A 161 -7.44 3.61 9.32
C ALA A 161 -6.76 2.33 8.85
N GLN A 162 -6.59 2.18 7.53
CA GLN A 162 -5.92 1.04 6.92
C GLN A 162 -4.73 1.51 6.09
N ALA A 163 -3.57 0.92 6.33
CA ALA A 163 -2.34 1.26 5.64
C ALA A 163 -2.45 0.95 4.13
N ARG A 164 -1.63 1.65 3.33
CA ARG A 164 -1.59 1.54 1.87
C ARG A 164 -0.96 0.24 1.40
N HIS A 165 -0.05 -0.32 2.17
CA HIS A 165 0.73 -1.50 1.83
C HIS A 165 0.47 -2.66 2.81
N PRO A 166 0.46 -3.91 2.32
CA PRO A 166 0.36 -5.06 3.19
C PRO A 166 1.68 -5.27 3.95
N LEU A 167 1.61 -5.97 5.07
CA LEU A 167 2.82 -6.50 5.70
C LEU A 167 3.50 -7.51 4.77
N SER A 168 4.83 -7.47 4.76
CA SER A 168 5.71 -8.31 3.94
C SER A 168 6.84 -8.87 4.77
N THR A 169 7.64 -9.79 4.23
CA THR A 169 8.81 -10.36 4.93
C THR A 169 9.87 -9.32 5.31
N ARG A 170 9.83 -8.11 4.72
CA ARG A 170 10.74 -6.99 5.03
C ARG A 170 10.16 -5.96 6.01
N SER A 171 8.83 -5.93 6.15
CA SER A 171 8.10 -5.03 7.04
C SER A 171 6.90 -5.79 7.55
N HIS A 172 7.10 -6.53 8.65
CA HIS A 172 6.18 -7.58 9.12
C HIS A 172 5.58 -7.29 10.48
N TYR A 173 5.79 -6.10 11.02
CA TYR A 173 5.37 -5.70 12.36
C TYR A 173 5.12 -4.19 12.40
N PHE A 174 4.13 -3.76 13.18
CA PHE A 174 3.82 -2.35 13.43
C PHE A 174 3.30 -2.15 14.85
N GLU A 175 3.43 -0.91 15.36
CA GLU A 175 3.07 -0.55 16.73
C GLU A 175 2.12 0.64 16.80
N VAL A 176 1.32 0.67 17.86
CA VAL A 176 0.34 1.71 18.17
C VAL A 176 0.40 2.03 19.66
N GLU A 177 0.76 3.27 19.98
CA GLU A 177 0.72 3.82 21.34
C GLU A 177 -0.64 4.47 21.60
N ILE A 178 -1.28 4.12 22.72
CA ILE A 178 -2.53 4.76 23.15
C ILE A 178 -2.22 6.11 23.78
N VAL A 179 -2.41 7.20 23.04
CA VAL A 179 -2.19 8.57 23.52
C VAL A 179 -3.36 9.04 24.37
N ASP A 180 -4.58 8.78 23.91
CA ASP A 180 -5.82 9.06 24.63
C ASP A 180 -6.81 7.92 24.40
N PRO A 181 -7.25 7.20 25.45
CA PRO A 181 -8.22 6.12 25.33
C PRO A 181 -9.65 6.63 25.03
N GLY A 182 -9.89 7.94 25.04
CA GLY A 182 -11.24 8.49 24.92
C GLY A 182 -12.16 8.03 26.06
N GLU A 183 -13.47 7.98 25.80
CA GLU A 183 -14.45 7.63 26.85
C GLU A 183 -14.47 6.13 27.16
N LYS A 184 -14.26 5.27 26.15
CA LYS A 184 -14.46 3.81 26.28
C LYS A 184 -13.26 2.94 25.91
N CYS A 185 -12.22 3.49 25.27
CA CYS A 185 -11.03 2.76 24.82
C CYS A 185 -11.33 1.64 23.80
N TYR A 186 -12.35 1.83 22.96
CA TYR A 186 -12.68 0.95 21.83
C TYR A 186 -11.67 1.12 20.69
N ILE A 187 -10.40 0.89 21.02
CA ILE A 187 -9.27 0.93 20.10
C ILE A 187 -8.91 -0.51 19.75
N ALA A 188 -8.85 -0.81 18.45
CA ALA A 188 -8.51 -2.14 17.95
C ALA A 188 -7.31 -2.06 17.01
N LEU A 189 -6.35 -2.96 17.20
CA LEU A 189 -5.15 -3.12 16.39
C LEU A 189 -5.20 -4.47 15.67
N GLY A 190 -5.00 -4.50 14.36
CA GLY A 190 -4.92 -5.78 13.67
C GLY A 190 -4.59 -5.69 12.20
N LEU A 191 -4.91 -6.78 11.51
CA LEU A 191 -4.66 -7.00 10.10
C LEU A 191 -5.96 -7.31 9.39
N ALA A 192 -6.15 -6.74 8.21
CA ALA A 192 -7.34 -6.97 7.40
C ALA A 192 -7.03 -7.07 5.91
N ARG A 193 -7.95 -7.68 5.15
CA ARG A 193 -7.93 -7.67 3.68
C ARG A 193 -8.03 -6.24 3.12
N LYS A 194 -7.57 -6.05 1.88
CA LYS A 194 -7.46 -4.74 1.22
C LYS A 194 -8.76 -3.93 1.17
N ASP A 195 -9.90 -4.60 1.02
CA ASP A 195 -11.24 -4.02 0.85
C ASP A 195 -12.11 -4.19 2.11
N TYR A 196 -11.49 -4.19 3.29
CA TYR A 196 -12.19 -4.34 4.57
C TYR A 196 -13.33 -3.32 4.77
N PRO A 197 -14.50 -3.69 5.31
CA PRO A 197 -15.59 -2.76 5.57
C PRO A 197 -15.16 -1.59 6.47
N LYS A 198 -15.43 -0.37 6.03
CA LYS A 198 -14.98 0.87 6.70
C LYS A 198 -15.73 1.19 8.00
N ASN A 199 -16.90 0.60 8.19
CA ASN A 199 -17.82 0.80 9.31
C ASN A 199 -17.77 -0.35 10.33
N ARG A 200 -16.69 -1.14 10.34
CA ARG A 200 -16.51 -2.27 11.27
C ARG A 200 -15.11 -2.26 11.85
N HIS A 201 -14.98 -2.64 13.12
CA HIS A 201 -13.66 -2.82 13.73
C HIS A 201 -12.90 -3.95 13.05
N PRO A 202 -11.56 -3.88 12.96
CA PRO A 202 -10.76 -5.01 12.51
C PRO A 202 -11.02 -6.21 13.43
N GLY A 203 -11.06 -7.40 12.83
CA GLY A 203 -11.41 -8.66 13.50
C GLY A 203 -12.91 -9.03 13.43
N TRP A 204 -13.81 -8.08 13.17
CA TRP A 204 -15.26 -8.33 13.15
C TRP A 204 -15.80 -8.92 11.85
N SER A 205 -15.05 -8.83 10.75
CA SER A 205 -15.45 -9.36 9.43
C SER A 205 -14.37 -10.26 8.85
N ARG A 206 -14.80 -11.21 8.00
CA ARG A 206 -13.93 -12.24 7.40
C ARG A 206 -12.69 -11.63 6.74
N GLY A 207 -11.58 -12.36 6.80
CA GLY A 207 -10.29 -11.89 6.28
C GLY A 207 -9.64 -10.81 7.16
N SER A 208 -9.93 -10.79 8.46
CA SER A 208 -9.26 -9.91 9.43
C SER A 208 -9.07 -10.57 10.79
N VAL A 209 -8.02 -10.17 11.50
CA VAL A 209 -7.69 -10.60 12.86
C VAL A 209 -7.17 -9.41 13.65
N ALA A 210 -7.67 -9.21 14.87
CA ALA A 210 -7.35 -8.02 15.66
C ALA A 210 -7.44 -8.26 17.17
N TYR A 211 -6.63 -7.51 17.90
CA TYR A 211 -6.61 -7.42 19.35
C TYR A 211 -7.24 -6.10 19.79
N HIS A 212 -8.21 -6.17 20.70
CA HIS A 212 -9.00 -5.02 21.14
C HIS A 212 -8.54 -4.57 22.54
N ALA A 213 -8.28 -3.27 22.69
CA ALA A 213 -7.71 -2.66 23.89
C ALA A 213 -8.68 -2.67 25.07
N ASP A 214 -9.97 -2.50 24.79
CA ASP A 214 -11.02 -2.34 25.78
C ASP A 214 -11.31 -3.63 26.53
N ASP A 215 -11.26 -4.81 25.92
CA ASP A 215 -11.60 -6.07 26.60
C ASP A 215 -10.47 -7.10 26.62
N GLY A 216 -9.38 -6.82 25.90
CA GLY A 216 -8.22 -7.70 25.82
C GLY A 216 -8.45 -8.95 24.96
N LYS A 217 -9.54 -9.01 24.20
CA LYS A 217 -9.87 -10.18 23.38
C LYS A 217 -9.26 -10.12 22.00
N ILE A 218 -9.19 -11.29 21.37
CA ILE A 218 -8.86 -11.46 19.96
C ILE A 218 -10.14 -11.70 19.18
N PHE A 219 -10.31 -10.97 18.07
CA PHE A 219 -11.40 -11.12 17.13
C PHE A 219 -10.84 -11.61 15.79
N HIS A 220 -11.48 -12.61 15.19
CA HIS A 220 -11.04 -13.22 13.94
C HIS A 220 -12.25 -13.52 13.05
N GLY A 221 -12.50 -12.65 12.09
CA GLY A 221 -13.59 -12.83 11.13
C GLY A 221 -15.01 -12.72 11.69
N SER A 222 -15.17 -12.37 12.97
CA SER A 222 -16.43 -12.49 13.72
C SER A 222 -16.59 -11.37 14.74
N GLY A 223 -17.83 -10.92 14.98
CA GLY A 223 -18.16 -9.97 16.04
C GLY A 223 -18.05 -10.53 17.46
N VAL A 224 -17.73 -11.81 17.62
CA VAL A 224 -17.52 -12.46 18.91
C VAL A 224 -16.03 -12.72 19.12
N GLY A 225 -15.47 -12.15 20.19
CA GLY A 225 -14.05 -12.27 20.53
C GLY A 225 -13.76 -13.35 21.58
N ASP A 226 -12.56 -13.93 21.50
CA ASP A 226 -12.05 -14.92 22.46
C ASP A 226 -11.11 -14.26 23.50
N PRO A 227 -11.07 -14.73 24.76
CA PRO A 227 -10.04 -14.31 25.72
C PRO A 227 -8.63 -14.51 25.18
N PHE A 228 -7.77 -13.49 25.28
CA PHE A 228 -6.45 -13.54 24.64
C PHE A 228 -5.36 -12.87 25.46
N GLY A 229 -5.51 -11.58 25.74
CA GLY A 229 -4.54 -10.76 26.45
C GLY A 229 -5.19 -9.89 27.53
N PRO A 230 -4.39 -9.08 28.24
CA PRO A 230 -4.92 -8.10 29.17
C PRO A 230 -5.60 -6.93 28.43
N ARG A 231 -6.30 -6.06 29.15
CA ARG A 231 -6.75 -4.75 28.61
C ARG A 231 -5.55 -3.79 28.45
N CYS A 232 -5.64 -2.85 27.51
CA CYS A 232 -4.66 -1.78 27.30
C CYS A 232 -5.21 -0.43 27.76
N TYR A 233 -4.31 0.46 28.15
CA TYR A 233 -4.60 1.78 28.71
C TYR A 233 -3.70 2.84 28.11
N LYS A 234 -3.96 4.11 28.45
CA LYS A 234 -3.11 5.23 28.07
C LYS A 234 -1.63 4.94 28.35
N GLY A 235 -0.79 5.17 27.34
CA GLY A 235 0.65 4.95 27.37
C GLY A 235 1.08 3.51 27.08
N ASP A 236 0.16 2.53 26.97
CA ASP A 236 0.51 1.21 26.47
C ASP A 236 0.80 1.26 24.97
N ILE A 237 1.81 0.49 24.55
CA ILE A 237 2.16 0.25 23.15
C ILE A 237 1.66 -1.13 22.77
N MET A 238 0.72 -1.20 21.83
CA MET A 238 0.21 -2.43 21.25
C MET A 238 0.93 -2.70 19.94
N GLY A 239 1.39 -3.92 19.69
CA GLY A 239 2.00 -4.28 18.42
C GLY A 239 1.34 -5.48 17.76
N CYS A 240 1.45 -5.55 16.44
CA CYS A 240 0.89 -6.63 15.63
C CYS A 240 1.84 -6.95 14.49
N GLY A 241 2.08 -8.24 14.27
CA GLY A 241 2.95 -8.67 13.18
C GLY A 241 2.66 -10.09 12.70
N ILE A 242 3.35 -10.46 11.62
CA ILE A 242 3.24 -11.77 10.98
C ILE A 242 4.57 -12.51 11.09
N MET A 243 4.53 -13.73 11.62
CA MET A 243 5.64 -14.68 11.47
C MET A 243 5.49 -15.38 10.12
N PHE A 244 6.23 -14.89 9.12
CA PHE A 244 6.28 -15.51 7.80
C PHE A 244 7.12 -16.81 7.82
N PRO A 245 6.63 -17.91 7.24
CA PRO A 245 7.45 -19.08 6.94
C PRO A 245 8.65 -18.72 6.06
N ARG A 246 9.74 -19.48 6.14
CA ARG A 246 10.98 -19.20 5.37
C ARG A 246 10.76 -19.26 3.85
N ASP A 247 9.81 -20.07 3.42
CA ASP A 247 9.40 -20.31 2.04
C ASP A 247 8.21 -19.43 1.62
N TYR A 248 7.86 -18.41 2.41
CA TYR A 248 6.77 -17.52 2.09
C TYR A 248 7.09 -16.66 0.86
N ILE A 249 6.34 -16.88 -0.21
CA ILE A 249 6.32 -16.07 -1.42
C ILE A 249 4.92 -15.46 -1.49
N LEU A 250 4.81 -14.15 -1.70
CA LEU A 250 3.52 -13.51 -2.02
C LEU A 250 3.27 -13.69 -3.52
N ASP A 251 2.06 -14.09 -3.92
CA ASP A 251 1.65 -14.18 -5.33
C ASP A 251 1.64 -12.82 -6.07
N SER A 252 2.10 -11.76 -5.40
CA SER A 252 2.22 -10.40 -5.91
C SER A 252 3.68 -9.91 -6.03
N GLU A 253 4.68 -10.74 -5.74
CA GLU A 253 6.07 -10.48 -6.19
C GLU A 253 6.20 -10.86 -7.68
N GLY A 254 5.29 -10.32 -8.49
CA GLY A 254 5.47 -10.24 -9.93
C GLY A 254 6.43 -9.09 -10.18
N ASP A 255 7.73 -9.38 -10.11
CA ASP A 255 8.73 -8.66 -10.87
C ASP A 255 8.22 -8.57 -12.30
N SER A 256 7.74 -7.39 -12.68
CA SER A 256 7.57 -7.03 -14.08
C SER A 256 8.95 -6.69 -14.65
N ASP A 257 9.84 -7.67 -14.64
CA ASP A 257 11.14 -7.60 -15.30
C ASP A 257 11.11 -8.51 -16.52
N ASP A 258 11.32 -7.85 -17.64
CA ASP A 258 11.45 -8.36 -19.00
C ASP A 258 12.60 -9.40 -19.06
N SER A 259 12.28 -10.69 -18.97
CA SER A 259 13.16 -11.76 -19.43
C SER A 259 12.38 -12.80 -20.22
N CYS A 260 12.73 -12.90 -21.49
CA CYS A 260 12.21 -13.84 -22.47
C CYS A 260 12.57 -15.31 -22.18
N ASP A 261 11.67 -16.20 -22.65
CA ASP A 261 11.82 -17.65 -22.91
C ASP A 261 12.15 -18.56 -21.70
N THR A 262 11.40 -19.62 -21.37
CA THR A 262 10.91 -20.69 -22.26
C THR A 262 9.75 -21.47 -21.60
N VAL A 263 8.78 -21.83 -22.43
CA VAL A 263 7.66 -22.76 -22.23
C VAL A 263 8.01 -24.12 -21.60
N ILE A 264 7.18 -24.58 -20.66
CA ILE A 264 6.69 -25.98 -20.60
C ILE A 264 5.18 -25.96 -20.26
N LEU A 265 4.36 -26.49 -21.19
CA LEU A 265 2.91 -26.72 -21.10
C LEU A 265 2.63 -27.96 -20.22
N SER A 266 1.58 -28.00 -19.39
CA SER A 266 0.18 -28.39 -19.73
C SER A 266 -0.51 -28.99 -18.47
N PRO A 267 -1.81 -29.38 -18.46
CA PRO A 267 -3.04 -28.73 -18.95
C PRO A 267 -4.27 -28.85 -18.01
N THR A 268 -5.38 -28.21 -18.44
CA THR A 268 -6.82 -28.41 -18.08
C THR A 268 -7.38 -27.57 -16.90
N ALA A 269 -8.57 -26.96 -16.95
CA ALA A 269 -9.72 -27.09 -17.84
C ALA A 269 -10.46 -25.75 -18.06
N ARG A 270 -10.97 -25.56 -19.28
CA ARG A 270 -11.92 -24.52 -19.68
C ARG A 270 -13.36 -24.99 -19.40
N ALA A 271 -14.20 -24.13 -18.82
CA ALA A 271 -15.66 -24.15 -18.97
C ALA A 271 -16.17 -22.70 -18.83
N VAL A 272 -16.29 -21.95 -19.94
CA VAL A 272 -17.52 -21.70 -20.72
C VAL A 272 -18.65 -21.09 -19.89
N ARG A 273 -18.77 -19.75 -19.99
CA ARG A 273 -19.93 -18.95 -19.60
C ARG A 273 -21.13 -19.32 -20.46
N ASN A 274 -22.27 -19.62 -19.84
CA ASN A 274 -23.57 -19.69 -20.52
C ASN A 274 -24.54 -18.71 -19.86
N VAL A 275 -24.98 -17.74 -20.66
CA VAL A 275 -26.08 -16.80 -20.41
C VAL A 275 -27.39 -17.53 -20.71
N ARG A 276 -28.40 -17.41 -19.85
CA ARG A 276 -29.80 -17.72 -20.19
C ARG A 276 -30.73 -16.64 -19.65
N ASN A 277 -31.36 -15.93 -20.58
CA ASN A 277 -32.56 -15.12 -20.37
C ASN A 277 -33.78 -16.05 -20.32
N VAL A 278 -34.73 -15.80 -19.41
CA VAL A 278 -36.13 -16.22 -19.55
C VAL A 278 -37.04 -15.12 -18.96
N MET A 279 -37.93 -14.58 -19.80
CA MET A 279 -39.10 -13.77 -19.41
C MET A 279 -40.33 -14.69 -19.27
N TYR A 280 -41.29 -14.38 -18.37
CA TYR A 280 -42.61 -13.80 -18.71
C TYR A 280 -43.66 -13.88 -17.57
N LEU A 281 -44.38 -12.75 -17.45
CA LEU A 281 -45.82 -12.53 -17.16
C LEU A 281 -46.37 -12.39 -15.72
N HIS A 282 -47.04 -11.25 -15.54
CA HIS A 282 -47.86 -10.76 -14.42
C HIS A 282 -49.23 -11.45 -14.31
N GLN A 283 -49.78 -11.54 -13.08
CA GLN A 283 -51.16 -11.14 -12.78
C GLN A 283 -51.35 -10.80 -11.28
N GLU A 284 -52.30 -9.90 -11.03
CA GLU A 284 -52.60 -9.08 -9.83
C GLU A 284 -53.17 -9.84 -8.62
N GLY A 285 -53.01 -9.25 -7.42
CA GLY A 285 -53.71 -9.57 -6.18
C GLY A 285 -53.22 -8.71 -5.00
N GLU A 286 -54.14 -8.06 -4.30
CA GLU A 286 -54.00 -6.92 -3.38
C GLU A 286 -53.61 -7.27 -1.92
N GLU A 287 -53.16 -6.21 -1.20
CA GLU A 287 -53.22 -5.91 0.25
C GLU A 287 -52.19 -6.48 1.26
N GLU A 288 -51.39 -5.52 1.76
CA GLU A 288 -50.91 -5.25 3.14
C GLU A 288 -50.23 -6.35 4.00
N GLU A 289 -48.94 -6.16 4.29
CA GLU A 289 -48.40 -5.81 5.62
C GLU A 289 -46.86 -5.60 5.52
N GLU A 290 -46.35 -4.51 6.10
CA GLU A 290 -44.93 -4.17 6.13
C GLU A 290 -44.20 -5.11 7.13
N GLU A 291 -43.54 -6.15 6.63
CA GLU A 291 -42.57 -6.92 7.41
C GLU A 291 -41.16 -6.36 7.18
N GLU A 292 -40.49 -6.04 8.29
CA GLU A 292 -39.10 -5.58 8.33
C GLU A 292 -38.18 -6.65 7.72
N GLU A 293 -37.66 -6.40 6.52
CA GLU A 293 -36.61 -7.22 5.92
C GLU A 293 -35.32 -7.03 6.72
N GLU A 294 -35.05 -7.93 7.68
CA GLU A 294 -33.69 -8.21 8.11
C GLU A 294 -32.91 -8.65 6.85
N GLU A 295 -31.97 -7.81 6.39
CA GLU A 295 -31.00 -8.24 5.39
C GLU A 295 -30.14 -9.36 6.01
N GLU A 296 -30.63 -10.59 5.88
CA GLU A 296 -29.90 -11.82 6.11
C GLU A 296 -28.81 -11.85 5.03
N ASP A 297 -27.67 -11.27 5.38
CA ASP A 297 -26.44 -11.20 4.60
C ASP A 297 -26.14 -12.63 4.11
N GLY A 298 -26.55 -12.92 2.88
CA GLY A 298 -26.48 -14.25 2.30
C GLY A 298 -25.04 -14.73 2.39
N GLU A 299 -24.79 -15.73 3.22
CA GLU A 299 -23.50 -16.40 3.27
C GLU A 299 -23.31 -17.10 1.92
N GLU A 300 -22.75 -16.38 0.94
CA GLU A 300 -22.05 -17.02 -0.15
C GLU A 300 -20.95 -17.85 0.50
N ILE A 301 -21.19 -19.16 0.57
CA ILE A 301 -20.21 -20.17 0.94
C ILE A 301 -19.15 -20.16 -0.17
N GLU A 302 -18.24 -19.18 -0.09
CA GLU A 302 -16.96 -19.27 -0.74
C GLU A 302 -16.31 -20.54 -0.18
N GLN A 303 -16.19 -21.56 -1.03
CA GLN A 303 -15.45 -22.78 -0.75
C GLN A 303 -14.15 -22.41 -0.04
N GLU A 304 -13.86 -23.05 1.09
CA GLU A 304 -12.58 -22.92 1.80
C GLU A 304 -11.44 -23.22 0.83
N HIS A 305 -10.96 -22.19 0.14
CA HIS A 305 -9.70 -22.26 -0.56
C HIS A 305 -8.65 -22.59 0.50
N GLU A 306 -7.79 -23.59 0.23
CA GLU A 306 -6.57 -23.85 0.99
C GLU A 306 -5.62 -22.64 0.87
N GLY A 307 -5.99 -21.52 1.49
CA GLY A 307 -5.24 -20.30 1.49
C GLY A 307 -4.00 -20.46 2.36
N ARG A 308 -2.93 -19.73 2.00
CA ARG A 308 -1.67 -19.76 2.74
C ARG A 308 -1.91 -19.35 4.19
N LYS A 309 -1.47 -20.18 5.14
CA LYS A 309 -1.58 -19.90 6.57
C LYS A 309 -0.33 -19.22 7.08
N VAL A 310 -0.51 -18.20 7.91
CA VAL A 310 0.56 -17.52 8.64
C VAL A 310 0.19 -17.42 10.12
N VAL A 311 1.19 -17.20 10.96
CA VAL A 311 0.96 -16.94 12.40
C VAL A 311 1.02 -15.44 12.63
N VAL A 312 -0.10 -14.85 13.02
CA VAL A 312 -0.17 -13.46 13.48
C VAL A 312 0.15 -13.43 14.97
N PHE A 313 0.98 -12.49 15.41
CA PHE A 313 1.30 -12.29 16.81
C PHE A 313 1.00 -10.87 17.24
N PHE A 314 0.76 -10.73 18.52
CA PHE A 314 0.46 -9.45 19.15
C PHE A 314 1.38 -9.23 20.33
N THR A 315 1.75 -7.97 20.54
CA THR A 315 2.60 -7.53 21.66
C THR A 315 1.89 -6.46 22.48
N ARG A 316 2.30 -6.35 23.73
CA ARG A 316 2.04 -5.20 24.59
C ARG A 316 3.34 -4.78 25.24
N ASN A 317 3.72 -3.53 25.09
CA ASN A 317 4.96 -2.94 25.62
C ASN A 317 6.18 -3.80 25.24
N GLY A 318 6.27 -4.17 23.95
CA GLY A 318 7.35 -4.99 23.38
C GLY A 318 7.30 -6.48 23.71
N LYS A 319 6.37 -6.95 24.57
CA LYS A 319 6.26 -8.37 24.95
C LYS A 319 5.13 -9.06 24.20
N ILE A 320 5.40 -10.20 23.56
CA ILE A 320 4.38 -11.04 22.92
C ILE A 320 3.35 -11.49 23.98
N ILE A 321 2.08 -11.18 23.73
CA ILE A 321 0.94 -11.58 24.56
C ILE A 321 0.24 -12.83 24.02
N GLY A 322 0.33 -13.07 22.71
CA GLY A 322 -0.28 -14.25 22.10
C GLY A 322 -0.07 -14.32 20.59
N LYS A 323 -0.55 -15.42 20.01
CA LYS A 323 -0.42 -15.78 18.59
C LYS A 323 -1.74 -16.37 18.09
N LYS A 324 -2.06 -16.17 16.82
CA LYS A 324 -3.25 -16.73 16.16
C LYS A 324 -2.90 -17.13 14.72
N ASP A 325 -3.32 -18.33 14.32
CA ASP A 325 -3.24 -18.74 12.93
C ASP A 325 -4.28 -18.02 12.09
N ALA A 326 -3.88 -17.52 10.92
CA ALA A 326 -4.77 -16.83 10.00
C ALA A 326 -4.48 -17.25 8.56
N VAL A 327 -5.53 -17.32 7.74
CA VAL A 327 -5.42 -17.51 6.29
C VAL A 327 -5.19 -16.16 5.64
N VAL A 328 -4.13 -16.02 4.86
CA VAL A 328 -3.77 -14.76 4.19
C VAL A 328 -4.78 -14.46 3.08
N PRO A 329 -5.46 -13.31 3.10
CA PRO A 329 -6.35 -12.88 2.03
C PRO A 329 -5.61 -12.63 0.72
N SER A 330 -6.34 -12.64 -0.40
CA SER A 330 -5.80 -12.17 -1.67
C SER A 330 -5.25 -10.74 -1.54
N GLY A 331 -4.01 -10.53 -1.98
CA GLY A 331 -3.31 -9.24 -1.84
C GLY A 331 -2.63 -9.00 -0.49
N GLY A 332 -2.74 -9.94 0.47
CA GLY A 332 -2.06 -9.87 1.75
C GLY A 332 -2.87 -9.20 2.86
N PHE A 333 -2.23 -9.09 4.02
CA PHE A 333 -2.77 -8.49 5.23
C PHE A 333 -2.26 -7.06 5.40
N PHE A 334 -3.18 -6.12 5.57
CA PHE A 334 -2.87 -4.69 5.72
C PHE A 334 -3.01 -4.28 7.18
N PRO A 335 -2.03 -3.55 7.76
CA PRO A 335 -2.17 -2.89 9.05
C PRO A 335 -3.47 -2.09 9.10
N THR A 336 -4.29 -2.35 10.10
CA THR A 336 -5.61 -1.78 10.23
C THR A 336 -5.90 -1.44 11.69
N ILE A 337 -6.31 -0.20 11.92
CA ILE A 337 -6.66 0.34 13.23
C ILE A 337 -8.13 0.74 13.20
N GLY A 338 -8.87 0.38 14.24
CA GLY A 338 -10.26 0.81 14.44
C GLY A 338 -10.40 1.61 15.72
N MET A 339 -11.22 2.65 15.68
CA MET A 339 -11.61 3.50 16.81
C MET A 339 -13.13 3.72 16.80
N LEU A 340 -13.76 3.91 17.95
CA LEU A 340 -15.22 4.02 18.05
C LEU A 340 -15.70 4.95 19.17
N SER A 341 -14.83 5.41 20.06
CA SER A 341 -15.21 6.29 21.15
C SER A 341 -14.65 7.70 20.98
N CYS A 342 -15.48 8.70 21.29
CA CYS A 342 -15.08 10.10 21.28
C CYS A 342 -13.80 10.32 22.10
N GLY A 343 -12.87 11.08 21.53
CA GLY A 343 -11.61 11.44 22.20
C GLY A 343 -10.48 10.41 22.02
N GLU A 344 -10.73 9.27 21.36
CA GLU A 344 -9.67 8.29 21.07
C GLU A 344 -8.58 8.87 20.17
N LYS A 345 -7.33 8.70 20.62
CA LYS A 345 -6.13 9.10 19.89
C LYS A 345 -5.03 8.08 20.07
N VAL A 346 -4.36 7.76 18.97
CA VAL A 346 -3.22 6.84 18.99
C VAL A 346 -2.08 7.36 18.14
N LYS A 347 -0.84 7.06 18.54
CA LYS A 347 0.35 7.30 17.72
C LYS A 347 0.75 5.99 17.06
N VAL A 348 1.00 6.01 15.76
CA VAL A 348 1.27 4.81 14.96
C VAL A 348 2.70 4.85 14.45
N ASP A 349 3.38 3.71 14.56
CA ASP A 349 4.64 3.43 13.89
C ASP A 349 4.44 2.21 12.98
N LEU A 350 4.42 2.42 11.66
CA LEU A 350 4.29 1.36 10.67
C LEU A 350 5.61 0.63 10.39
N HIS A 351 6.73 1.19 10.84
CA HIS A 351 8.08 0.72 10.56
C HIS A 351 8.99 0.75 11.81
N PRO A 352 8.57 0.15 12.95
CA PRO A 352 9.36 0.18 14.17
C PRO A 352 10.66 -0.62 13.99
N LEU A 353 11.77 -0.11 14.55
CA LEU A 353 13.08 -0.77 14.50
C LEU A 353 13.13 -2.12 15.24
N SER A 354 12.13 -2.40 16.07
CA SER A 354 11.95 -3.66 16.80
C SER A 354 11.37 -4.78 15.93
N GLY A 355 10.91 -4.45 14.72
CA GLY A 355 10.23 -5.32 13.77
C GLY A 355 11.15 -6.16 12.91
#